data_AF-A0A1G3LVP2-F1
#
_entry.id   AF-A0A1G3LVP2-F1
#
_cell.length_a   1.000
_cell.length_b   1.000
_cell.length_c   1.000
_cell.angle_alpha   90.00
_cell.angle_beta   90.00
_cell.angle_gamma   90.00
#
_symmetry.space_group_name_H-M   'P 1'
#
loop_
_entity.id
_entity.type
_entity.pdbx_description
1 polymer ?
#
loop_
_entity_poly.entity_id
_entity_poly.type
_entity_poly.pdbx_seq_one_letter_code
_entity_poly.pdbx_strand_id
1 'polypeptide(L)'
;MKPTGTIHFAKYETSPRLQRVLAYMLHGQPRTGREIILGADVNAVSSAADELRANGFDFRCIKQNTPPTYQLFDVDQAKALSARLLNPEQEAVNG
;
A
#
# COMPACT_ATOMS: atom_id res chain seq x y z
N MET A 1 -19.31 -15.14 24.34
CA MET A 1 -18.87 -14.78 22.98
C MET A 1 -17.40 -14.38 23.08
N LYS A 2 -16.47 -15.21 22.59
CA LYS A 2 -15.03 -14.87 22.64
C LYS A 2 -14.75 -13.79 21.59
N PRO A 3 -13.87 -12.81 21.85
CA PRO A 3 -13.53 -11.81 20.85
C PRO A 3 -12.93 -12.51 19.63
N THR A 4 -13.56 -12.28 18.48
CA THR A 4 -13.08 -12.59 17.14
C THR A 4 -11.68 -11.99 16.97
N GLY A 5 -10.73 -12.79 16.45
CA GLY A 5 -9.31 -12.42 16.37
C GLY A 5 -9.08 -11.08 15.70
N THR A 6 -8.16 -10.29 16.27
CA THR A 6 -7.67 -9.05 15.65
C THR A 6 -6.91 -9.42 14.38
N ILE A 7 -7.24 -8.83 13.24
CA ILE A 7 -6.45 -9.01 12.02
C ILE A 7 -5.11 -8.29 12.23
N HIS A 8 -4.02 -9.05 12.31
CA HIS A 8 -2.67 -8.50 12.31
C HIS A 8 -2.26 -8.26 10.86
N PHE A 9 -2.02 -7.00 10.49
CA PHE A 9 -1.43 -6.62 9.21
C PHE A 9 -0.10 -5.88 9.46
N ALA A 10 0.81 -5.92 8.48
CA ALA A 10 2.06 -5.20 8.59
C ALA A 10 1.81 -3.68 8.59
N LYS A 11 2.40 -2.98 9.57
CA LYS A 11 2.40 -1.51 9.60
C LYS A 11 3.28 -0.97 8.47
N TYR A 12 2.80 0.05 7.77
CA TYR A 12 3.52 0.66 6.65
C TYR A 12 4.88 1.21 7.07
N GLU A 13 4.95 1.85 8.23
CA GLU A 13 6.13 2.50 8.81
C GLU A 13 7.32 1.53 8.97
N THR A 14 7.02 0.27 9.29
CA THR A 14 8.04 -0.75 9.60
C THR A 14 8.16 -1.83 8.52
N SER A 15 7.48 -1.67 7.38
CA SER A 15 7.45 -2.68 6.32
C SER A 15 8.09 -2.17 5.02
N PRO A 16 9.39 -2.44 4.80
CA PRO A 16 10.08 -2.08 3.57
C PRO A 16 9.39 -2.62 2.31
N ARG A 17 8.75 -3.79 2.40
CA ARG A 17 7.96 -4.36 1.30
C ARG A 17 6.80 -3.46 0.90
N LEU A 18 6.02 -2.97 1.87
CA LEU A 18 4.88 -2.09 1.57
C LEU A 18 5.36 -0.74 1.02
N GLN A 19 6.46 -0.22 1.56
CA GLN A 19 7.11 1.00 1.07
C GLN A 19 7.55 0.88 -0.39
N ARG A 20 8.19 -0.24 -0.78
CA ARG A 20 8.57 -0.51 -2.18
C ARG A 20 7.36 -0.62 -3.11
N VAL A 21 6.31 -1.34 -2.69
CA VAL A 21 5.08 -1.48 -3.50
C VAL A 21 4.41 -0.12 -3.70
N LEU A 22 4.28 0.67 -2.64
CA LEU A 22 3.71 2.00 -2.77
C LEU A 22 4.55 2.88 -3.69
N ALA A 23 5.87 2.94 -3.47
CA ALA A 23 6.80 3.73 -4.28
C ALA A 23 6.72 3.39 -5.77
N TYR A 24 6.65 2.10 -6.11
CA TYR A 24 6.47 1.64 -7.49
C TYR A 24 5.17 2.16 -8.12
N MET A 25 4.11 2.33 -7.32
CA MET A 25 2.76 2.63 -7.80
C MET A 25 2.42 4.13 -7.76
N LEU A 26 3.31 4.98 -7.23
CA LEU A 26 3.15 6.44 -7.16
C LEU A 26 3.09 7.14 -8.52
N HIS A 27 3.35 6.44 -9.63
CA HIS A 27 3.12 6.98 -10.98
C HIS A 27 1.63 6.98 -11.38
N GLY A 28 0.74 6.37 -10.57
CA GLY A 28 -0.71 6.44 -10.73
C GLY A 28 -1.32 5.65 -11.90
N GLN A 29 -0.51 4.88 -12.63
CA GLN A 29 -1.00 4.04 -13.71
C GLN A 29 -1.35 2.64 -13.18
N PRO A 30 -2.39 1.99 -13.70
CA PRO A 30 -2.66 0.60 -13.38
C PRO A 30 -1.49 -0.31 -13.76
N ARG A 31 -1.21 -1.31 -12.92
CA ARG A 31 -0.16 -2.31 -13.13
C ARG A 31 -0.69 -3.70 -12.93
N THR A 32 -0.23 -4.64 -13.75
CA THR A 32 -0.48 -6.05 -13.53
C THR A 32 0.23 -6.54 -12.27
N GLY A 33 -0.28 -7.59 -11.64
CA GLY A 33 0.38 -8.23 -10.51
C GLY A 33 1.81 -8.64 -10.85
N ARG A 34 2.07 -9.11 -12.08
CA ARG A 34 3.41 -9.47 -12.55
C ARG A 34 4.36 -8.27 -12.63
N GLU A 35 3.90 -7.14 -13.14
CA GLU A 35 4.70 -5.90 -13.15
C GLU A 35 5.06 -5.46 -11.74
N ILE A 36 4.11 -5.54 -10.79
CA ILE A 36 4.35 -5.16 -9.39
C ILE A 36 5.35 -6.12 -8.73
N ILE A 37 5.23 -7.43 -8.94
CA ILE A 37 6.17 -8.43 -8.42
C ILE A 37 7.60 -8.07 -8.83
N LEU A 38 7.80 -7.79 -10.13
CA LEU A 38 9.12 -7.50 -10.68
C LEU A 38 9.63 -6.10 -10.31
N GLY A 39 8.74 -5.09 -10.28
CA GLY A 39 9.10 -3.70 -10.05
C GLY A 39 9.27 -3.31 -8.58
N ALA A 40 8.59 -3.99 -7.67
CA ALA A 40 8.63 -3.72 -6.24
C ALA A 40 9.29 -4.82 -5.40
N ASP A 41 9.75 -5.91 -6.04
CA ASP A 41 10.35 -7.08 -5.39
C ASP A 41 9.46 -7.62 -4.25
N VAL A 42 8.29 -8.13 -4.64
CA VAL A 42 7.26 -8.68 -3.74
C VAL A 42 6.67 -9.97 -4.29
N ASN A 43 6.46 -10.97 -3.44
CA ASN A 43 5.90 -12.26 -3.88
C ASN A 43 4.37 -12.32 -3.87
N ALA A 44 3.72 -11.58 -2.98
CA ALA A 44 2.26 -11.62 -2.77
C ALA A 44 1.63 -10.22 -2.89
N VAL A 45 1.26 -9.85 -4.11
CA VAL A 45 0.64 -8.53 -4.40
C VAL A 45 -0.72 -8.39 -3.73
N SER A 46 -1.53 -9.45 -3.68
CA SER A 46 -2.84 -9.43 -3.01
C SER A 46 -2.70 -9.11 -1.51
N SER A 47 -1.78 -9.77 -0.80
CA SER A 47 -1.49 -9.45 0.60
C SER A 47 -1.02 -8.00 0.75
N ALA A 48 -0.07 -7.56 -0.09
CA ALA A 48 0.43 -6.19 -0.05
C ALA A 48 -0.70 -5.16 -0.28
N ALA A 49 -1.62 -5.45 -1.20
CA ALA A 49 -2.79 -4.62 -1.47
C ALA A 49 -3.71 -4.52 -0.25
N ASP A 50 -4.00 -5.65 0.40
CA ASP A 50 -4.85 -5.69 1.60
C ASP A 50 -4.22 -4.92 2.77
N GLU A 51 -2.92 -5.09 2.97
CA GLU A 51 -2.17 -4.40 4.01
C GLU A 51 -2.05 -2.90 3.72
N LEU A 52 -1.76 -2.49 2.48
CA LEU A 52 -1.75 -1.08 2.09
C LEU A 52 -3.12 -0.43 2.33
N ARG A 53 -4.21 -1.11 1.99
CA ARG A 53 -5.57 -0.62 2.30
C ARG A 53 -5.82 -0.51 3.81
N ALA A 54 -5.36 -1.48 4.60
CA ALA A 54 -5.47 -1.43 6.05
C ALA A 54 -4.65 -0.28 6.68
N ASN A 55 -3.57 0.16 6.01
CA ASN A 55 -2.79 1.35 6.38
C ASN A 55 -3.38 2.66 5.80
N GLY A 56 -4.48 2.60 5.05
CA GLY A 56 -5.20 3.77 4.52
C GLY A 56 -4.87 4.16 3.08
N PHE A 57 -4.06 3.38 2.35
CA PHE A 57 -3.76 3.65 0.95
C PHE A 57 -4.86 3.08 0.03
N ASP A 58 -5.38 3.87 -0.91
CA ASP A 58 -6.43 3.42 -1.84
C ASP A 58 -5.87 2.56 -2.98
N PHE A 59 -5.45 1.35 -2.64
CA PHE A 59 -4.82 0.38 -3.52
C PHE A 59 -5.77 -0.79 -3.82
N ARG A 60 -6.31 -0.88 -5.05
CA ARG A 60 -7.35 -1.88 -5.38
C ARG A 60 -6.99 -2.72 -6.59
N CYS A 61 -7.43 -3.98 -6.56
CA CYS A 61 -7.51 -4.80 -7.76
C CYS A 61 -8.72 -4.35 -8.60
N ILE A 62 -8.47 -3.76 -9.77
CA ILE A 62 -9.51 -3.25 -10.67
C ILE A 62 -9.96 -4.28 -11.71
N LYS A 63 -9.14 -5.32 -11.96
CA LYS A 63 -9.46 -6.44 -12.85
C LYS A 63 -8.93 -7.74 -12.27
N GLN A 64 -9.81 -8.73 -12.12
CA GLN A 64 -9.46 -10.05 -11.55
C GLN A 64 -9.09 -11.11 -12.59
N ASN A 65 -9.02 -10.73 -13.88
CA ASN A 65 -8.61 -11.63 -14.95
C ASN A 65 -7.12 -11.99 -14.83
N THR A 66 -6.62 -12.93 -15.64
CA THR A 66 -5.19 -13.28 -15.63
C THR A 66 -4.43 -12.48 -16.71
N PRO A 67 -3.44 -11.63 -16.35
CA PRO A 67 -2.98 -11.32 -14.99
C PRO A 67 -3.85 -10.25 -14.29
N PRO A 68 -3.99 -10.30 -12.95
CA PRO A 68 -4.79 -9.33 -12.20
C PRO A 68 -4.17 -7.94 -12.34
N THR A 69 -5.00 -6.90 -12.38
CA THR A 69 -4.55 -5.50 -12.51
C THR A 69 -4.93 -4.71 -11.27
N TYR A 70 -3.97 -3.95 -10.76
CA TYR A 70 -4.10 -3.12 -9.56
C TYR A 70 -3.89 -1.65 -9.89
N GLN A 71 -4.51 -0.77 -9.12
CA GLN A 71 -4.38 0.68 -9.25
C GLN A 71 -4.32 1.35 -7.88
N LEU A 72 -3.48 2.38 -7.78
CA LEU A 72 -3.49 3.37 -6.71
C LEU A 72 -4.32 4.56 -7.20
N PHE A 73 -5.45 4.85 -6.56
CA PHE A 73 -6.44 5.81 -7.08
C PHE A 73 -6.14 7.27 -6.72
N ASP A 74 -5.61 7.54 -5.52
CA ASP A 74 -5.28 8.88 -5.05
C ASP A 74 -3.78 8.96 -4.74
N VAL A 75 -3.00 9.29 -5.76
CA VAL A 75 -1.54 9.36 -5.66
C VAL A 75 -1.09 10.47 -4.73
N ASP A 76 -1.77 11.62 -4.73
CA ASP A 76 -1.35 12.77 -3.94
C ASP A 76 -1.67 12.55 -2.46
N GLN A 77 -2.84 12.02 -2.14
CA GLN A 77 -3.16 11.57 -0.78
C GLN A 77 -2.20 10.47 -0.33
N ALA A 78 -1.85 9.51 -1.20
CA ALA A 78 -0.91 8.45 -0.86
C ALA A 78 0.49 8.99 -0.55
N LYS A 79 0.98 9.99 -1.30
CA LYS A 79 2.26 10.66 -1.00
C LYS A 79 2.21 11.37 0.36
N ALA A 80 1.16 12.16 0.61
CA ALA A 80 0.98 12.87 1.86
C ALA A 80 0.90 11.91 3.06
N LEU A 81 0.12 10.85 2.93
CA LEU A 81 -0.01 9.82 3.95
C LEU A 81 1.31 9.09 4.20
N SER A 82 2.04 8.72 3.14
CA SER A 82 3.35 8.09 3.26
C SER A 82 4.34 8.99 4.01
N ALA A 83 4.38 10.29 3.67
CA ALA A 83 5.27 11.24 4.35
C ALA A 83 4.93 11.36 5.84
N ARG A 84 3.64 11.48 6.18
CA ARG A 84 3.16 11.57 7.56
C ARG A 84 3.47 10.32 8.39
N LEU A 85 3.29 9.13 7.80
CA LEU A 85 3.54 7.86 8.47
C LEU A 85 5.04 7.61 8.68
N LEU A 86 5.90 8.00 7.74
CA LEU A 86 7.36 7.81 7.87
C LEU A 86 8.03 8.88 8.74
N ASN A 87 7.49 10.11 8.77
CA ASN A 87 8.04 11.24 9.51
C ASN A 87 6.98 11.89 10.43
N PRO A 88 6.53 11.20 11.48
CA PRO A 88 5.44 11.67 12.34
C PRO A 88 5.75 12.97 13.10
N GLU A 89 7.03 13.31 13.31
CA GLU A 89 7.45 14.48 14.10
C GLU A 89 7.31 15.82 13.35
N GLN A 90 7.21 15.82 12.02
CA GLN A 90 7.19 17.06 11.23
C GLN A 90 5.83 17.80 11.26
N GLU A 91 4.74 17.15 11.68
CA GLU A 91 3.41 17.77 11.80
C GLU A 91 3.21 18.47 13.16
N ALA A 92 4.00 18.12 14.18
CA ALA A 92 3.85 18.67 15.55
C ALA A 92 4.44 20.09 15.73
N VAL A 93 5.20 20.59 14.75
CA VAL A 93 5.96 21.86 14.85
C VAL A 93 5.21 23.06 14.24
N ASN A 94 4.08 22.84 13.56
CA ASN A 94 3.26 23.90 12.96
C ASN A 94 1.89 24.11 13.65
N GLY A 95 1.73 23.60 14.88
CA GLY A 95 0.53 23.76 15.70
C GLY A 95 0.62 24.89 16.71
#